data_AF-R8DCF4-F1
#
_entry.id   AF-R8DCF4-F1
#
_cell.length_a   1.000
_cell.length_b   1.000
_cell.length_c   1.000
_cell.angle_alpha   90.00
_cell.angle_beta   90.00
_cell.angle_gamma   90.00
#
_symmetry.space_group_name_H-M   'P 1'
#
loop_
_entity.id
_entity.type
_entity.pdbx_description
1 polymer ?
#
loop_
_entity_poly.entity_id
_entity_poly.type
_entity_poly.pdbx_seq_one_letter_code
_entity_poly.pdbx_strand_id
1 'polypeptide(L)'
;MLRHTSVVQNVSIISMGVAAVFQAGDANQIELKNRAIIVHREIPCYIKGEGRFDAFEIFTDEHITIPKRTTDVRMNIVNECPFIEVDDVHLRTLLNSACFQIGNVDYVFNNSRTLQIRQFITDEPSSK
;
A
#
# COMPACT_ATOMS: atom_id res chain seq x y z
N MET A 1 31.52 4.66 8.95
CA MET A 1 31.14 4.27 7.59
C MET A 1 29.72 4.74 7.36
N LEU A 2 29.49 5.59 6.36
CA LEU A 2 28.18 6.21 6.15
C LEU A 2 27.21 5.19 5.53
N ARG A 3 26.00 5.09 6.10
CA ARG A 3 24.88 4.42 5.43
C ARG A 3 24.50 5.24 4.18
N HIS A 4 23.82 4.61 3.21
CA HIS A 4 23.26 5.36 2.08
C HIS A 4 22.30 6.42 2.60
N THR A 5 22.44 7.64 2.07
CA THR A 5 21.58 8.79 2.34
C THR A 5 20.88 9.15 1.03
N SER A 6 19.56 9.09 1.05
CA SER A 6 18.74 9.61 -0.04
C SER A 6 18.62 11.12 0.08
N VAL A 7 19.03 11.84 -0.95
CA VAL A 7 18.92 13.30 -1.06
C VAL A 7 17.97 13.59 -2.20
N VAL A 8 16.79 14.12 -1.89
CA VAL A 8 15.76 14.46 -2.88
C VAL A 8 15.49 15.95 -2.78
N GLN A 9 15.69 16.70 -3.86
CA GLN A 9 15.58 18.16 -3.83
C GLN A 9 14.12 18.61 -3.78
N ASN A 10 13.28 18.03 -4.64
CA ASN A 10 11.87 18.35 -4.73
C ASN A 10 10.99 17.10 -4.75
N VAL A 11 9.88 17.18 -4.02
CA VAL A 11 8.84 16.16 -4.02
C VAL A 11 7.51 16.83 -4.28
N SER A 12 6.81 16.35 -5.31
CA SER A 12 5.45 16.78 -5.62
C SER A 12 4.53 15.57 -5.61
N ILE A 13 3.52 15.59 -4.73
CA ILE A 13 2.47 14.57 -4.66
C ILE A 13 1.15 15.29 -4.88
N ILE A 14 0.46 15.01 -5.99
CA ILE A 14 -0.80 15.71 -6.31
C ILE A 14 -1.92 15.28 -5.36
N SER A 15 -1.96 14.00 -4.97
CA SER A 15 -3.00 13.47 -4.09
C SER A 15 -2.52 12.28 -3.25
N MET A 16 -3.04 12.18 -2.03
CA MET A 16 -2.86 11.04 -1.14
C MET A 16 -4.23 10.63 -0.59
N GLY A 17 -4.47 9.34 -0.43
CA GLY A 17 -5.73 8.85 0.12
C GLY A 17 -5.57 7.62 1.02
N VAL A 18 -6.48 6.65 0.89
CA VAL A 18 -6.69 5.60 1.90
C VAL A 18 -5.40 4.84 2.23
N ALA A 19 -5.00 4.88 3.50
CA ALA A 19 -3.79 4.25 4.03
C ALA A 19 -2.50 4.58 3.24
N ALA A 20 -2.41 5.78 2.67
CA ALA A 20 -1.21 6.26 1.99
C ALA A 20 -0.24 6.92 2.99
N VAL A 21 1.06 6.66 2.83
CA VAL A 21 2.12 7.22 3.69
C VAL A 21 3.19 7.88 2.82
N PHE A 22 3.60 9.09 3.22
CA PHE A 22 4.82 9.72 2.77
C PHE A 22 5.79 9.76 3.95
N GLN A 23 6.96 9.13 3.80
CA GLN A 23 7.96 9.00 4.85
C GLN A 23 9.28 9.64 4.39
N ALA A 24 9.68 10.73 5.04
CA ALA A 24 11.01 11.30 4.87
C ALA A 24 11.89 10.92 6.08
N GLY A 25 12.96 10.19 5.82
CA GLY A 25 13.88 9.63 6.80
C GLY A 25 13.86 8.10 6.85
N ASP A 26 14.74 7.57 7.69
CA ASP A 26 14.88 6.15 7.91
C ASP A 26 13.73 5.60 8.75
N ALA A 27 13.31 4.37 8.45
CA ALA A 27 12.32 3.61 9.19
C ALA A 27 12.86 2.20 9.47
N ASN A 28 12.50 1.62 10.61
CA ASN A 28 12.77 0.19 10.81
C ASN A 28 11.74 -0.63 10.02
N GLN A 29 10.45 -0.34 10.24
CA GLN A 29 9.36 -1.09 9.66
C GLN A 29 8.27 -0.15 9.14
N ILE A 30 7.69 -0.52 8.00
CA ILE A 30 6.49 0.09 7.43
C ILE A 30 5.45 -1.01 7.24
N GLU A 31 4.33 -0.90 7.94
CA GLU A 31 3.22 -1.85 7.83
C GLU A 31 1.94 -1.10 7.44
N LEU A 32 1.46 -1.33 6.22
CA LEU A 32 0.26 -0.70 5.69
C LEU A 32 -0.80 -1.74 5.36
N LYS A 33 -2.01 -1.55 5.87
CA LYS A 33 -3.16 -2.44 5.61
C LYS A 33 -4.37 -1.65 5.17
N ASN A 34 -5.06 -2.15 4.15
CA ASN A 34 -6.30 -1.58 3.64
C ASN A 34 -7.28 -2.71 3.30
N ARG A 35 -8.54 -2.52 3.69
CA ARG A 35 -9.64 -3.45 3.48
C ARG A 35 -10.84 -2.62 3.06
N ALA A 36 -11.30 -2.79 1.82
CA ALA A 36 -12.41 -2.01 1.28
C ALA A 36 -13.42 -2.92 0.58
N ILE A 37 -14.70 -2.75 0.89
CA ILE A 37 -15.81 -3.29 0.10
C ILE A 37 -16.52 -2.11 -0.54
N ILE A 38 -16.61 -2.13 -1.86
CA ILE A 38 -17.24 -1.09 -2.65
C ILE A 38 -18.46 -1.72 -3.32
N VAL A 39 -19.65 -1.46 -2.77
CA VAL A 39 -20.91 -1.92 -3.37
C VAL A 39 -21.48 -0.81 -4.24
N HIS A 40 -21.52 -1.05 -5.55
CA HIS A 40 -22.17 -0.17 -6.51
C HIS A 40 -23.53 -0.74 -6.87
N ARG A 41 -24.59 -0.03 -6.49
CA ARG A 41 -25.97 -0.40 -6.76
C ARG A 41 -26.54 0.45 -7.87
N GLU A 42 -27.41 -0.14 -8.67
CA GLU A 42 -28.24 0.62 -9.60
C GLU A 42 -29.16 1.62 -8.88
N ILE A 43 -29.75 1.21 -7.75
CA ILE A 43 -30.46 2.13 -6.84
C ILE A 43 -29.61 2.31 -5.57
N PRO A 44 -29.14 3.53 -5.27
CA PRO A 44 -28.34 3.78 -4.08
C PRO A 44 -29.20 3.62 -2.82
N CYS A 45 -28.86 2.63 -2.01
CA CYS A 45 -29.44 2.44 -0.68
C CYS A 45 -28.35 2.03 0.32
N TYR A 46 -28.55 2.43 1.57
CA TYR A 46 -27.71 2.05 2.70
C TYR A 46 -28.38 0.89 3.43
N ILE A 47 -27.66 -0.22 3.60
CA ILE A 47 -28.16 -1.39 4.32
C ILE A 47 -27.33 -1.54 5.60
N LYS A 48 -27.95 -1.34 6.76
CA LYS A 48 -27.26 -1.48 8.04
C LYS A 48 -26.72 -2.90 8.21
N GLY A 49 -25.42 -3.02 8.48
CA GLY A 49 -24.75 -4.32 8.70
C GLY A 49 -24.31 -5.02 7.42
N GLU A 50 -24.38 -4.37 6.27
CA GLU A 50 -23.75 -4.87 5.04
C GLU A 50 -22.22 -4.79 5.09
N GLY A 51 -21.56 -5.57 4.23
CA GLY A 51 -20.11 -5.44 4.04
C GLY A 51 -19.27 -6.04 5.17
N ARG A 52 -19.74 -7.13 5.78
CA ARG A 52 -18.93 -7.95 6.69
C ARG A 52 -17.71 -8.52 5.95
N PHE A 53 -16.50 -8.10 6.34
CA PHE A 53 -15.26 -8.56 5.71
C PHE A 53 -15.06 -10.07 5.85
N ASP A 54 -15.42 -10.64 6.99
CA ASP A 54 -15.29 -12.09 7.25
C ASP A 54 -16.22 -12.96 6.40
N ALA A 55 -17.19 -12.36 5.69
CA ALA A 55 -18.03 -13.07 4.73
C ALA A 55 -17.30 -13.34 3.39
N PHE A 56 -16.12 -12.77 3.16
CA PHE A 56 -15.38 -12.95 1.90
C PHE A 56 -13.98 -13.48 2.14
N GLU A 57 -13.63 -14.55 1.43
CA GLU A 57 -12.30 -15.18 1.48
C GLU A 57 -11.17 -14.21 1.12
N ILE A 58 -11.44 -13.23 0.24
CA ILE A 58 -10.48 -12.17 -0.05
C ILE A 58 -10.10 -11.34 1.18
N PHE A 59 -10.79 -11.42 2.32
CA PHE A 59 -10.37 -10.73 3.54
C PHE A 59 -9.83 -11.65 4.63
N THR A 60 -9.76 -12.97 4.39
CA THR A 60 -9.13 -13.92 5.31
C THR A 60 -7.61 -13.95 5.10
N ASP A 61 -6.85 -13.82 6.19
CA ASP A 61 -5.38 -13.73 6.17
C ASP A 61 -4.72 -15.11 6.36
N GLU A 62 -5.27 -16.16 5.74
CA GLU A 62 -4.81 -17.55 5.96
C GLU A 62 -3.45 -17.87 5.33
N HIS A 63 -3.08 -17.22 4.22
CA HIS A 63 -1.93 -17.60 3.40
C HIS A 63 -0.84 -16.52 3.29
N ILE A 64 -1.07 -15.32 3.82
CA ILE A 64 -0.08 -14.23 3.74
C ILE A 64 0.80 -14.28 4.98
N THR A 65 1.87 -15.05 4.88
CA THR A 65 2.92 -15.07 5.89
C THR A 65 3.87 -13.90 5.71
N ILE A 66 4.01 -13.09 6.76
CA ILE A 66 5.16 -12.18 6.90
C ILE A 66 6.43 -13.04 6.80
N PRO A 67 7.34 -12.76 5.85
CA PRO A 67 8.58 -13.52 5.74
C PRO A 67 9.35 -13.39 7.05
N LYS A 68 9.56 -14.53 7.73
CA LYS A 68 10.38 -14.58 8.94
C LYS A 68 11.83 -14.49 8.51
N ARG A 69 12.59 -13.55 9.09
CA ARG A 69 14.06 -13.56 8.96
C ARG A 69 14.58 -14.81 9.67
N THR A 70 15.02 -15.79 8.90
CA THR A 70 15.54 -17.06 9.43
C THR A 70 17.06 -17.09 9.58
N THR A 71 17.76 -16.11 9.01
CA THR A 71 19.22 -16.15 8.88
C THR A 71 19.85 -14.81 9.17
N ASP A 72 20.72 -14.76 10.18
CA ASP A 72 21.57 -13.60 10.45
C ASP A 72 22.75 -13.60 9.48
N VAL A 73 22.55 -12.96 8.32
CA VAL A 73 23.62 -12.75 7.35
C VAL A 73 24.50 -11.59 7.83
N ARG A 74 25.77 -11.87 8.11
CA ARG A 74 26.77 -10.84 8.39
C ARG A 74 27.35 -10.35 7.06
N MET A 75 26.91 -9.16 6.64
CA MET A 75 27.39 -8.50 5.44
C MET A 75 28.17 -7.22 5.83
N ASN A 76 29.27 -6.97 5.14
CA ASN A 76 29.92 -5.66 5.16
C ASN A 76 29.63 -4.96 3.83
N ILE A 77 28.97 -3.81 3.88
CA ILE A 77 28.55 -3.07 2.68
C ILE A 77 29.42 -1.82 2.58
N VAL A 78 30.17 -1.69 1.47
CA VAL A 78 30.97 -0.50 1.15
C VAL A 78 30.27 0.39 0.15
N ASN A 79 29.81 1.55 0.65
CA ASN A 79 29.20 2.60 -0.15
C ASN A 79 30.27 3.62 -0.53
N GLU A 80 30.91 3.43 -1.68
CA GLU A 80 31.95 4.36 -2.17
C GLU A 80 31.38 5.77 -2.40
N CYS A 81 30.14 5.83 -2.88
CA CYS A 81 29.33 7.05 -2.92
C CYS A 81 28.07 6.83 -2.06
N PRO A 82 27.99 7.42 -0.85
CA PRO A 82 26.86 7.18 0.05
C PRO A 82 25.62 8.00 -0.32
N PHE A 83 25.71 8.93 -1.28
CA PHE A 83 24.63 9.82 -1.64
C PHE A 83 23.89 9.30 -2.88
N ILE A 84 22.60 9.07 -2.71
CA ILE A 84 21.69 8.86 -3.84
C ILE A 84 20.95 10.18 -4.02
N GLU A 85 21.39 10.95 -5.01
CA GLU A 85 20.84 12.28 -5.32
C GLU A 85 19.77 12.18 -6.41
N VAL A 86 18.60 12.75 -6.12
CA VAL A 86 17.47 12.85 -7.04
C VAL A 86 16.99 14.29 -7.03
N ASP A 87 16.85 14.89 -8.21
CA ASP A 87 16.37 16.28 -8.30
C ASP A 87 14.87 16.34 -7.97
N ASP A 88 14.03 15.77 -8.83
CA ASP A 88 12.58 15.83 -8.67
C ASP A 88 11.93 14.45 -8.60
N VAL A 89 11.00 14.30 -7.66
CA VAL A 89 10.04 13.19 -7.64
C VAL A 89 8.63 13.72 -7.81
N HIS A 90 7.97 13.31 -8.89
CA HIS A 90 6.58 13.67 -9.19
C HIS A 90 5.68 12.45 -9.10
N LEU A 91 4.77 12.47 -8.13
CA LEU A 91 3.76 11.45 -7.90
C LEU A 91 2.38 12.06 -8.13
N ARG A 92 1.56 11.40 -8.96
CA ARG A 92 0.16 11.82 -9.14
C ARG A 92 -0.67 11.45 -7.90
N THR A 93 -0.52 10.22 -7.44
CA THR A 93 -1.42 9.69 -6.41
C THR A 93 -0.75 8.59 -5.60
N LEU A 94 -0.95 8.63 -4.28
CA LEU A 94 -0.67 7.51 -3.37
C LEU A 94 -1.99 7.04 -2.74
N LEU A 95 -2.33 5.76 -2.93
CA LEU A 95 -3.59 5.17 -2.47
C LEU A 95 -3.40 3.71 -2.07
N ASN A 96 -4.33 3.21 -1.25
CA ASN A 96 -4.52 1.78 -0.98
C ASN A 96 -3.27 1.10 -0.41
N SER A 97 -2.86 1.51 0.80
CA SER A 97 -1.66 0.98 1.47
C SER A 97 -0.36 1.23 0.68
N ALA A 98 -0.26 2.38 0.02
CA ALA A 98 0.96 2.82 -0.66
C ALA A 98 1.86 3.62 0.28
N CYS A 99 3.17 3.38 0.21
CA CYS A 99 4.19 4.18 0.88
C CYS A 99 5.14 4.78 -0.16
N PHE A 100 5.36 6.09 -0.10
CA PHE A 100 6.53 6.70 -0.72
C PHE A 100 7.50 7.07 0.39
N GLN A 101 8.70 6.48 0.38
CA GLN A 101 9.74 6.74 1.36
C GLN A 101 11.00 7.31 0.71
N ILE A 102 11.59 8.30 1.38
CA ILE A 102 12.92 8.83 1.12
C ILE A 102 13.79 8.50 2.33
N GLY A 103 14.68 7.52 2.20
CA GLY A 103 15.49 7.01 3.30
C GLY A 103 15.56 5.48 3.29
N ASN A 104 16.12 4.91 4.35
CA ASN A 104 16.33 3.48 4.48
C ASN A 104 15.14 2.81 5.19
N VAL A 105 14.80 1.59 4.78
CA VAL A 105 13.83 0.74 5.49
C VAL A 105 14.30 -0.69 5.58
N ASP A 106 14.14 -1.29 6.76
CA ASP A 106 14.54 -2.67 7.01
C ASP A 106 13.45 -3.67 6.59
N TYR A 107 12.18 -3.30 6.82
CA TYR A 107 11.03 -4.14 6.53
C TYR A 107 9.81 -3.36 6.04
N VAL A 108 9.19 -3.82 4.97
CA VAL A 108 7.94 -3.25 4.44
C VAL A 108 6.93 -4.36 4.24
N PHE A 109 5.73 -4.20 4.82
CA PHE A 109 4.58 -5.08 4.62
C PHE A 109 3.36 -4.24 4.25
N ASN A 110 2.99 -4.29 2.97
CA ASN A 110 1.82 -3.59 2.47
C ASN A 110 0.77 -4.59 1.98
N ASN A 111 -0.46 -4.47 2.48
CA ASN A 111 -1.54 -5.38 2.19
C ASN A 111 -2.85 -4.63 1.99
N SER A 112 -3.15 -4.28 0.73
CA SER A 112 -4.43 -3.73 0.35
C SER A 112 -5.30 -4.77 -0.33
N ARG A 113 -6.53 -4.91 0.14
CA ARG A 113 -7.54 -5.78 -0.46
C ARG A 113 -8.81 -4.99 -0.68
N THR A 114 -9.31 -5.00 -1.90
CA THR A 114 -10.51 -4.26 -2.30
C THR A 114 -11.43 -5.21 -3.06
N LEU A 115 -12.66 -5.36 -2.58
CA LEU A 115 -13.72 -6.12 -3.25
C LEU A 115 -14.73 -5.12 -3.81
N GLN A 116 -14.94 -5.15 -5.12
CA GLN A 116 -15.95 -4.33 -5.77
C GLN A 116 -17.12 -5.21 -6.23
N ILE A 117 -18.32 -4.92 -5.73
CA ILE A 117 -19.55 -5.65 -6.04
C ILE A 117 -20.47 -4.72 -6.81
N ARG A 118 -21.02 -5.20 -7.93
CA ARG A 118 -22.09 -4.50 -8.64
C ARG A 118 -23.41 -5.22 -8.42
N GLN A 119 -24.46 -4.48 -8.09
CA GLN A 119 -25.82 -4.99 -7.92
C GLN A 119 -26.73 -4.33 -8.95
N PHE A 120 -27.28 -5.14 -9.85
CA PHE A 120 -28.22 -4.73 -10.90
C PHE A 120 -29.64 -5.15 -10.51
N ILE A 121 -30.66 -4.44 -11.00
CA ILE A 121 -32.08 -4.75 -10.77
C ILE A 121 -32.55 -5.87 -11.70
N THR A 122 -31.94 -6.00 -12.88
CA THR A 122 -32.29 -6.98 -13.91
C THR A 122 -31.28 -8.13 -13.97
N ASP A 123 -31.76 -9.31 -14.36
CA ASP A 123 -30.90 -10.45 -14.69
C ASP A 123 -30.08 -10.13 -15.96
N GLU A 124 -28.79 -9.84 -15.76
CA GLU A 124 -27.73 -9.56 -16.73
C GLU A 124 -27.88 -8.33 -17.68
N PRO A 125 -26.84 -7.47 -17.78
CA PRO A 125 -26.84 -6.32 -18.69
C PRO A 125 -26.71 -6.66 -20.18
N SER A 126 -26.55 -7.94 -20.56
CA SER A 126 -26.37 -8.40 -21.95
C SER A 126 -27.56 -9.16 -22.54
N SER A 127 -28.70 -9.24 -21.85
CA SER A 127 -29.91 -9.89 -22.40
C SER A 127 -30.82 -8.87 -23.10
N LYS A 128 -30.34 -8.27 -24.20
CA LYS A 128 -31.16 -7.62 -25.24
C LYS A 128 -30.47 -7.69 -26.59
#